data_AF-G2I204-F1
#
_entry.id   AF-G2I204-F1
#
_cell.length_a   1.000
_cell.length_b   1.000
_cell.length_c   1.000
_cell.angle_alpha   90.00
_cell.angle_beta   90.00
_cell.angle_gamma   90.00
#
_symmetry.space_group_name_H-M   'P 1'
#
loop_
_entity.id
_entity.type
_entity.pdbx_description
1 polymer ?
#
loop_
_entity_poly.entity_id
_entity_poly.type
_entity_poly.pdbx_seq_one_letter_code
_entity_poly.pdbx_strand_id
1 'polypeptide(L)'
;MFDFAWSEFALIGVVGLLLIGPKDMPVAIRTVTGLIKKARGLATEFQSHVDEMVREADLGEARDQLGKLKRMNVRDKIMDAIDGDGALRRSLDDTQHVASTALSPPVTRPPPVEALPEQRVPSRHYIPPLVDPVPLDGGAAPVDAPPFLPPRAARRIAAELPSLIPPAFLPPVRVIHRGQRVSVTDGAQG
;
A
#
# COMPACT_ATOMS: atom_id res chain seq x y z
N MET A 1 -9.45 27.70 -10.20
CA MET A 1 -8.21 27.56 -9.38
C MET A 1 -8.20 26.27 -8.54
N PHE A 2 -8.82 25.18 -9.01
CA PHE A 2 -8.81 23.86 -8.33
C PHE A 2 -8.61 22.69 -9.32
N ASP A 3 -8.17 22.96 -10.56
CA ASP A 3 -7.94 21.95 -11.63
C ASP A 3 -6.50 21.42 -11.66
N PHE A 4 -5.58 22.24 -11.14
CA PHE A 4 -4.36 21.78 -10.47
C PHE A 4 -4.80 20.99 -9.20
N ALA A 5 -4.02 20.70 -8.17
CA ALA A 5 -4.37 19.66 -7.17
C ALA A 5 -4.80 18.27 -7.72
N TRP A 6 -5.98 18.10 -8.35
CA TRP A 6 -6.48 16.80 -8.83
C TRP A 6 -5.60 16.19 -9.93
N SER A 7 -5.13 16.98 -10.90
CA SER A 7 -4.30 16.48 -11.99
C SER A 7 -2.88 16.10 -11.52
N GLU A 8 -2.31 16.81 -10.56
CA GLU A 8 -1.01 16.48 -9.97
C GLU A 8 -1.11 15.40 -8.89
N PHE A 9 -2.25 15.21 -8.22
CA PHE A 9 -2.50 13.97 -7.48
C PHE A 9 -2.51 12.76 -8.41
N ALA A 10 -3.08 12.88 -9.62
CA ALA A 10 -3.04 11.82 -10.62
C ALA A 10 -1.60 11.58 -11.11
N LEU A 11 -0.81 12.63 -11.37
CA LEU A 11 0.59 12.51 -11.76
C LEU A 11 1.44 11.82 -10.68
N ILE A 12 1.34 12.26 -9.43
CA ILE A 12 2.03 11.63 -8.30
C ILE A 12 1.56 10.18 -8.12
N GLY A 13 0.28 9.91 -8.36
CA GLY A 13 -0.27 8.55 -8.37
C GLY A 13 0.44 7.67 -9.40
N VAL A 14 0.56 8.13 -10.65
CA VAL A 14 1.24 7.39 -11.73
C VAL A 14 2.72 7.17 -11.40
N VAL A 15 3.43 8.22 -10.97
CA VAL A 15 4.86 8.14 -10.59
C VAL A 15 5.04 7.18 -9.40
N GLY A 16 4.16 7.27 -8.40
CA GLY A 16 4.16 6.36 -7.25
C GLY A 16 3.89 4.91 -7.65
N LEU A 17 2.97 4.67 -8.60
CA LEU A 17 2.74 3.33 -9.15
C LEU A 17 3.97 2.77 -9.87
N LEU A 18 4.76 3.61 -10.55
CA LEU A 18 6.00 3.20 -11.22
C LEU A 18 7.13 2.89 -10.24
N LEU A 19 7.33 3.73 -9.21
CA LEU A 19 8.44 3.59 -8.25
C LEU A 19 8.19 2.52 -7.20
N ILE A 20 7.00 2.53 -6.59
CA ILE A 20 6.64 1.64 -5.48
C ILE A 20 5.96 0.37 -6.01
N GLY A 21 5.29 0.47 -7.15
CA GLY A 21 4.49 -0.62 -7.71
C GLY A 21 3.00 -0.51 -7.34
N PRO A 22 2.10 -0.97 -8.23
CA PRO A 22 0.64 -0.85 -8.04
C PRO A 22 0.10 -1.65 -6.85
N LYS A 23 0.84 -2.65 -6.38
CA LYS A 23 0.43 -3.52 -5.27
C LYS A 23 0.82 -2.94 -3.89
N ASP A 24 1.91 -2.20 -3.83
CA ASP A 24 2.48 -1.68 -2.58
C ASP A 24 1.99 -0.25 -2.27
N MET A 25 1.65 0.54 -3.29
CA MET A 25 1.06 1.87 -3.15
C MET A 25 -0.22 1.92 -2.27
N PRO A 26 -1.22 1.03 -2.43
CA PRO A 26 -2.40 1.04 -1.55
C PRO A 26 -2.07 0.67 -0.10
N VAL A 27 -1.04 -0.14 0.14
CA VAL A 27 -0.58 -0.46 1.49
C VAL A 27 0.13 0.75 2.11
N ALA A 28 0.99 1.42 1.35
CA ALA A 28 1.71 2.63 1.79
C ALA A 28 0.73 3.77 2.16
N ILE A 29 -0.27 4.04 1.33
CA ILE A 29 -1.31 5.06 1.62
C ILE A 29 -2.03 4.73 2.93
N ARG A 30 -2.42 3.46 3.14
CA ARG A 30 -3.10 3.05 4.39
C ARG A 30 -2.22 3.25 5.62
N THR A 31 -0.93 2.99 5.51
CA THR A 31 0.01 3.20 6.61
C THR A 31 0.14 4.68 6.95
N VAL A 32 0.39 5.53 5.95
CA VAL A 32 0.52 6.99 6.15
C VAL A 32 -0.78 7.60 6.67
N THR A 33 -1.91 7.27 6.07
CA THR A 33 -3.22 7.76 6.54
C THR A 33 -3.55 7.25 7.93
N GLY A 34 -3.18 6.01 8.27
CA GLY A 34 -3.30 5.48 9.63
C GLY A 34 -2.46 6.26 10.66
N LEU A 35 -1.23 6.64 10.31
CA LEU A 35 -0.36 7.48 11.15
C LEU A 35 -0.96 8.88 11.33
N ILE A 36 -1.40 9.51 10.25
CA ILE A 36 -2.06 10.83 10.28
C ILE A 36 -3.32 10.77 11.14
N LYS A 37 -4.13 9.71 11.01
CA LYS A 37 -5.36 9.54 11.79
C LYS A 37 -5.06 9.41 13.29
N LYS A 38 -4.04 8.65 13.67
CA LYS A 38 -3.59 8.53 15.06
C LYS A 38 -3.08 9.88 15.59
N ALA A 39 -2.24 10.57 14.83
CA ALA A 39 -1.75 11.89 15.20
C ALA A 39 -2.89 12.91 15.37
N ARG A 40 -3.90 12.87 14.49
CA ARG A 40 -5.08 13.73 14.59
C ARG A 40 -5.96 13.38 15.79
N GLY A 41 -6.09 12.09 16.13
CA GLY A 41 -6.78 11.64 17.34
C GLY A 41 -6.12 12.21 18.60
N LEU A 42 -4.81 12.00 18.74
CA LEU A 42 -4.01 12.55 19.85
C LEU A 42 -4.12 14.08 19.90
N ALA A 43 -3.97 14.77 18.77
CA ALA A 43 -4.10 16.22 18.72
C ALA A 43 -5.48 16.72 19.15
N THR A 44 -6.54 15.95 18.87
CA THR A 44 -7.91 16.29 19.30
C THR A 44 -8.04 16.17 20.82
N GLU A 45 -7.46 15.13 21.43
CA GLU A 45 -7.41 14.94 22.89
C GLU A 45 -6.57 16.03 23.57
N PHE A 46 -5.39 16.33 23.05
CA PHE A 46 -4.56 17.45 23.54
C PHE A 46 -5.27 18.78 23.40
N GLN A 47 -5.96 19.02 22.28
CA GLN A 47 -6.72 20.26 22.09
C GLN A 47 -7.81 20.38 23.16
N SER A 48 -8.54 19.30 23.47
CA SER A 48 -9.54 19.33 24.55
C SER A 48 -8.94 19.60 25.93
N HIS A 49 -7.82 18.95 26.26
CA HIS A 49 -7.16 19.15 27.56
C HIS A 49 -6.55 20.55 27.68
N VAL A 50 -5.95 21.06 26.62
CA VAL A 50 -5.38 22.41 26.58
C VAL A 50 -6.49 23.46 26.64
N ASP A 51 -7.63 23.24 26.00
CA ASP A 51 -8.78 24.17 26.08
C ASP A 51 -9.27 24.30 27.52
N GLU A 52 -9.40 23.18 28.24
CA GLU A 52 -9.79 23.16 29.66
C GLU A 52 -8.74 23.86 30.55
N MET A 53 -7.45 23.56 30.37
CA MET A 53 -6.38 24.21 31.11
C MET A 53 -6.29 25.71 30.84
N VAL A 54 -6.50 26.14 29.59
CA VAL A 54 -6.49 27.55 29.19
C VAL A 54 -7.71 28.29 29.75
N ARG A 55 -8.86 27.62 29.81
CA ARG A 55 -10.10 28.13 30.41
C ARG A 55 -9.94 28.37 31.90
N GLU A 56 -9.27 27.46 32.60
CA GLU A 56 -8.99 27.56 34.05
C GLU A 56 -7.85 28.56 34.34
N ALA A 57 -6.84 28.65 33.46
CA ALA A 57 -5.67 29.50 33.65
C ALA A 57 -5.79 30.93 33.09
N ASP A 58 -6.95 31.35 32.58
CA ASP A 58 -7.20 32.64 31.90
C ASP A 58 -6.18 32.97 30.78
N LEU A 59 -5.60 31.93 30.15
CA LEU A 59 -4.59 32.07 29.08
C LEU A 59 -5.21 32.36 27.70
N GLY A 60 -6.41 32.96 27.66
CA GLY A 60 -7.16 33.22 26.44
C GLY A 60 -6.40 34.13 25.45
N GLU A 61 -5.70 35.14 25.97
CA GLU A 61 -4.93 36.08 25.16
C GLU A 61 -3.77 35.41 24.41
N ALA A 62 -3.10 34.42 25.02
CA ALA A 62 -2.00 33.69 24.39
C ALA A 62 -2.49 32.86 23.19
N ARG A 63 -3.67 32.24 23.30
CA ARG A 63 -4.31 31.50 22.21
C ARG A 63 -4.69 32.43 21.04
N ASP A 64 -5.19 33.62 21.33
CA ASP A 64 -5.57 34.60 20.31
C ASP A 64 -4.36 35.17 19.58
N GLN A 65 -3.27 35.43 20.29
CA GLN A 65 -2.00 35.83 19.67
C GLN A 65 -1.45 34.71 18.78
N LEU A 66 -1.41 33.46 19.25
CA LEU A 66 -0.98 32.31 18.45
C LEU A 66 -1.86 32.12 17.19
N GLY A 67 -3.17 32.31 17.33
CA GLY A 67 -4.13 32.24 16.22
C GLY A 67 -3.89 33.31 15.16
N LYS A 68 -3.58 34.56 15.57
CA LYS A 68 -3.24 35.66 14.66
C LYS A 68 -1.90 35.41 13.95
N LEU A 69 -0.87 34.97 14.68
CA LEU A 69 0.45 34.65 14.12
C LEU A 69 0.38 33.51 13.10
N LYS A 70 -0.39 32.46 13.39
CA LYS A 70 -0.55 31.31 12.49
C LYS A 70 -1.18 31.71 11.15
N ARG A 71 -2.19 32.59 11.18
CA ARG A 71 -2.90 33.02 9.96
C ARG A 71 -2.10 33.98 9.09
N MET A 72 -1.28 34.86 9.69
CA MET A 72 -0.59 35.93 8.96
C MET A 72 0.82 35.60 8.45
N ASN A 73 1.39 34.44 8.81
CA ASN A 73 2.80 34.18 8.48
C ASN A 73 3.09 32.74 8.07
N VAL A 74 2.37 31.75 8.62
CA VAL A 74 2.70 30.34 8.36
C VAL A 74 2.31 29.94 6.94
N ARG A 75 1.14 30.37 6.47
CA ARG A 75 0.69 30.06 5.10
C ARG A 75 1.64 30.66 4.06
N ASP A 76 2.01 31.90 4.25
CA ASP A 76 2.88 32.61 3.30
C ASP A 76 4.29 32.02 3.31
N LYS A 77 4.87 31.74 4.48
CA LYS A 77 6.18 31.07 4.58
C LYS A 77 6.20 29.64 4.05
N ILE A 78 5.12 28.88 4.20
CA ILE A 78 5.00 27.55 3.60
C ILE A 78 4.92 27.68 2.08
N MET A 79 4.17 28.64 1.56
CA MET A 79 4.07 28.88 0.12
C MET A 79 5.43 29.29 -0.46
N ASP A 80 6.15 30.14 0.25
CA ASP A 80 7.49 30.63 -0.11
C ASP A 80 8.56 29.53 -0.01
N ALA A 81 8.43 28.59 0.95
CA ALA A 81 9.33 27.45 1.06
C ALA A 81 9.08 26.37 0.00
N ILE A 82 7.84 26.24 -0.48
CA ILE A 82 7.45 25.25 -1.50
C ILE A 82 7.68 25.80 -2.92
N ASP A 83 7.54 27.12 -3.13
CA ASP A 83 7.63 27.78 -4.44
C ASP A 83 8.30 29.17 -4.34
N GLY A 84 9.49 29.23 -3.74
CA GLY A 84 10.21 30.49 -3.49
C GLY A 84 10.70 31.20 -4.75
N ASP A 85 10.90 30.43 -5.82
CA ASP A 85 11.31 30.92 -7.13
C ASP A 85 10.11 31.13 -8.07
N GLY A 86 8.88 30.80 -7.66
CA GLY A 86 7.67 30.96 -8.48
C GLY A 86 7.69 30.12 -9.75
N ALA A 87 8.59 29.14 -9.83
CA ALA A 87 8.74 28.23 -10.95
C ALA A 87 7.55 27.27 -11.03
N LEU A 88 7.00 26.88 -9.87
CA LEU A 88 5.80 26.07 -9.80
C LEU A 88 4.63 26.86 -10.39
N ARG A 89 4.37 28.09 -9.91
CA ARG A 89 3.35 28.99 -10.49
C ARG A 89 3.48 29.19 -12.00
N ARG A 90 4.70 29.44 -12.50
CA ARG A 90 4.94 29.64 -13.94
C ARG A 90 4.71 28.39 -14.78
N SER A 91 5.17 27.24 -14.31
CA SER A 91 4.96 25.96 -15.02
C SER A 91 3.48 25.55 -15.06
N LEU A 92 2.69 25.93 -14.05
CA LEU A 92 1.25 25.71 -14.00
C LEU A 92 0.53 26.57 -15.06
N ASP A 93 0.86 27.86 -15.17
CA ASP A 93 0.28 28.75 -16.19
C ASP A 93 0.56 28.27 -17.62
N ASP A 94 1.82 27.92 -17.95
CA ASP A 94 2.20 27.44 -19.29
C ASP A 94 1.45 26.15 -19.68
N THR A 95 1.27 25.24 -18.73
CA THR A 95 0.58 23.96 -18.97
C THR A 95 -0.92 24.16 -19.25
N GLN A 96 -1.55 25.18 -18.65
CA GLN A 96 -2.96 25.51 -18.90
C GLN A 96 -3.21 26.04 -20.33
N HIS A 97 -2.23 26.77 -20.90
CA HIS A 97 -2.31 27.31 -22.25
C HIS A 97 -2.18 26.23 -23.33
N VAL A 98 -1.33 25.22 -23.14
CA VAL A 98 -1.20 24.08 -24.07
C VAL A 98 -2.40 23.13 -24.02
N ALA A 99 -2.97 22.89 -22.82
CA ALA A 99 -4.17 22.07 -22.67
C ALA A 99 -5.39 22.69 -23.39
N SER A 100 -5.48 24.03 -23.41
CA SER A 100 -6.54 24.75 -24.12
C SER A 100 -6.36 24.73 -25.65
N THR A 101 -5.13 24.60 -26.13
CA THR A 101 -4.82 24.50 -27.57
C THR A 101 -5.03 23.08 -28.13
N ALA A 102 -4.94 22.06 -27.28
CA ALA A 102 -5.11 20.65 -27.67
C ALA A 102 -6.58 20.20 -27.86
N LEU A 103 -7.57 21.06 -27.57
CA LEU A 103 -9.00 20.75 -27.74
C LEU A 103 -9.53 20.99 -29.18
N SER A 104 -8.66 21.22 -30.15
CA SER A 104 -9.02 21.19 -31.57
C SER A 104 -8.78 19.78 -32.13
N PRO A 105 -9.82 19.05 -32.55
CA PRO A 105 -9.64 17.70 -33.11
C PRO A 105 -8.88 17.79 -34.45
N PRO A 106 -7.80 17.03 -34.66
CA PRO A 106 -7.28 16.84 -35.99
C PRO A 106 -8.31 16.03 -36.79
N VAL A 107 -8.87 16.63 -37.85
CA VAL A 107 -9.63 15.89 -38.87
C VAL A 107 -8.63 15.00 -39.62
N THR A 108 -8.43 13.78 -39.13
CA THR A 108 -7.69 12.74 -39.85
C THR A 108 -8.70 11.91 -40.64
N ARG A 109 -8.79 12.17 -41.95
CA ARG A 109 -9.43 11.24 -42.90
C ARG A 109 -8.59 9.95 -42.94
N PRO A 110 -9.18 8.74 -42.78
CA PRO A 110 -8.43 7.51 -42.98
C PRO A 110 -8.12 7.32 -44.47
N PRO A 111 -6.88 6.98 -44.86
CA PRO A 111 -6.58 6.53 -46.22
C PRO A 111 -7.15 5.11 -46.45
N PRO A 112 -7.56 4.77 -47.69
CA PRO A 112 -8.01 3.43 -48.04
C PRO A 112 -6.99 2.33 -47.70
N VAL A 113 -7.50 1.26 -47.10
CA VAL A 113 -6.78 0.02 -46.78
C VAL A 113 -6.34 -0.66 -48.08
N GLU A 114 -5.04 -0.64 -48.35
CA GLU A 114 -4.40 -1.47 -49.37
C GLU A 114 -3.80 -2.71 -48.68
N ALA A 115 -4.33 -3.88 -49.00
CA ALA A 115 -3.97 -5.14 -48.40
C ALA A 115 -2.54 -5.56 -48.83
N LEU A 116 -1.63 -5.65 -47.87
CA LEU A 116 -0.30 -6.25 -48.04
C LEU A 116 -0.28 -7.66 -47.42
N PRO A 117 0.42 -8.62 -48.05
CA PRO A 117 0.33 -10.04 -47.72
C PRO A 117 0.91 -10.37 -46.35
N GLU A 118 0.21 -11.30 -45.69
CA GLU A 118 0.46 -11.83 -44.35
C GLU A 118 1.88 -12.37 -44.18
N GLN A 119 2.74 -11.56 -43.55
CA GLN A 119 4.08 -11.96 -43.17
C GLN A 119 4.01 -12.72 -41.84
N ARG A 120 4.04 -14.06 -41.91
CA ARG A 120 4.14 -14.94 -40.74
C ARG A 120 5.40 -14.61 -39.94
N VAL A 121 5.21 -14.05 -38.75
CA VAL A 121 6.25 -13.98 -37.72
C VAL A 121 6.59 -15.40 -37.24
N PRO A 122 7.87 -15.80 -37.24
CA PRO A 122 8.27 -17.11 -36.74
C PRO A 122 8.01 -17.20 -35.23
N SER A 123 7.21 -18.21 -34.90
CA SER A 123 7.16 -18.98 -33.67
C SER A 123 7.85 -18.38 -32.44
N ARG A 124 6.99 -17.81 -31.57
CA ARG A 124 7.05 -17.83 -30.10
C ARG A 124 8.22 -18.67 -29.55
N HIS A 125 9.11 -18.01 -28.81
CA HIS A 125 10.05 -18.62 -27.88
C HIS A 125 9.38 -19.80 -27.15
N TYR A 126 9.86 -21.01 -27.40
CA TYR A 126 9.48 -22.20 -26.64
C TYR A 126 10.15 -22.12 -25.27
N ILE A 127 9.38 -21.73 -24.26
CA ILE A 127 9.74 -21.96 -22.87
C ILE A 127 9.20 -23.36 -22.55
N PRO A 128 10.04 -24.37 -22.28
CA PRO A 128 9.53 -25.66 -21.84
C PRO A 128 8.69 -25.43 -20.56
N PRO A 129 7.49 -26.00 -20.46
CA PRO A 129 6.77 -25.99 -19.19
C PRO A 129 7.64 -26.72 -18.16
N LEU A 130 8.00 -26.04 -17.06
CA LEU A 130 8.39 -26.70 -15.81
C LEU A 130 7.11 -27.34 -15.21
N VAL A 131 6.56 -28.29 -15.94
CA VAL A 131 5.52 -29.19 -15.46
C VAL A 131 6.25 -30.49 -15.29
N ASP A 132 6.80 -30.70 -14.09
CA ASP A 132 7.01 -32.06 -13.65
C ASP A 132 5.65 -32.76 -13.78
N PRO A 133 5.55 -33.90 -14.48
CA PRO A 133 4.33 -34.67 -14.51
C PRO A 133 4.09 -35.16 -13.09
N VAL A 134 3.32 -34.41 -12.30
CA VAL A 134 2.68 -34.95 -11.10
C VAL A 134 1.84 -36.11 -11.62
N PRO A 135 2.14 -37.37 -11.25
CA PRO A 135 1.31 -38.48 -11.66
C PRO A 135 -0.10 -38.21 -11.14
N LEU A 136 -1.05 -38.04 -12.05
CA LEU A 136 -2.47 -38.07 -11.75
C LEU A 136 -2.88 -39.53 -11.50
N ASP A 137 -2.18 -40.20 -10.59
CA ASP A 137 -2.64 -41.49 -10.11
C ASP A 137 -3.73 -41.24 -9.08
N GLY A 138 -4.91 -41.78 -9.39
CA GLY A 138 -6.05 -41.93 -8.50
C GLY A 138 -5.77 -42.92 -7.36
N GLY A 139 -4.63 -42.80 -6.69
CA GLY A 139 -4.26 -43.59 -5.51
C GLY A 139 -4.85 -42.96 -4.25
N ALA A 140 -5.43 -43.80 -3.39
CA ALA A 140 -6.09 -43.42 -2.15
C ALA A 140 -5.33 -42.37 -1.30
N ALA A 141 -6.07 -41.58 -0.52
CA ALA A 141 -5.48 -40.71 0.50
C ALA A 141 -4.53 -41.53 1.39
N PRO A 142 -3.46 -40.93 1.93
CA PRO A 142 -2.64 -41.59 2.94
C PRO A 142 -3.57 -42.14 4.04
N VAL A 143 -3.48 -43.44 4.32
CA VAL A 143 -4.41 -44.17 5.21
C VAL A 143 -4.43 -43.60 6.64
N ASP A 144 -3.43 -42.78 6.96
CA ASP A 144 -3.19 -42.20 8.29
C ASP A 144 -3.36 -40.66 8.34
N ALA A 145 -4.02 -40.06 7.35
CA ALA A 145 -4.27 -38.62 7.35
C ALA A 145 -5.46 -38.25 8.29
N PRO A 146 -5.28 -37.27 9.21
CA PRO A 146 -6.38 -36.78 10.03
C PRO A 146 -7.57 -36.29 9.19
N PRO A 147 -8.83 -36.56 9.60
CA PRO A 147 -10.03 -36.27 8.80
C PRO A 147 -10.27 -34.78 8.56
N PHE A 148 -9.62 -33.90 9.32
CA PHE A 148 -9.72 -32.44 9.14
C PHE A 148 -8.81 -31.89 8.04
N LEU A 149 -7.86 -32.68 7.51
CA LEU A 149 -6.95 -32.22 6.47
C LEU A 149 -7.53 -32.49 5.07
N PRO A 150 -7.58 -31.48 4.19
CA PRO A 150 -7.97 -31.71 2.80
C PRO A 150 -7.04 -32.73 2.13
N PRO A 151 -7.56 -33.67 1.32
CA PRO A 151 -6.75 -34.75 0.73
C PRO A 151 -5.53 -34.26 -0.05
N ARG A 152 -5.64 -33.11 -0.72
CA ARG A 152 -4.52 -32.48 -1.44
C ARG A 152 -3.41 -31.99 -0.50
N ALA A 153 -3.79 -31.44 0.65
CA ALA A 153 -2.83 -30.99 1.65
C ALA A 153 -2.12 -32.18 2.30
N ALA A 154 -2.86 -33.26 2.62
CA ALA A 154 -2.28 -34.49 3.17
C ALA A 154 -1.25 -35.12 2.24
N ARG A 155 -1.53 -35.20 0.93
CA ARG A 155 -0.57 -35.73 -0.06
C ARG A 155 0.68 -34.87 -0.18
N ARG A 156 0.52 -33.55 -0.19
CA ARG A 156 1.66 -32.62 -0.27
C ARG A 156 2.57 -32.74 0.95
N ILE A 157 1.99 -32.75 2.15
CA ILE A 157 2.74 -32.90 3.40
C ILE A 157 3.46 -34.25 3.42
N ALA A 158 2.81 -35.35 3.02
CA ALA A 158 3.43 -36.67 2.97
C ALA A 158 4.62 -36.74 1.99
N ALA A 159 4.55 -36.03 0.86
CA ALA A 159 5.65 -35.95 -0.10
C ALA A 159 6.83 -35.09 0.40
N GLU A 160 6.55 -34.03 1.16
CA GLU A 160 7.57 -33.12 1.69
C GLU A 160 8.22 -33.64 2.99
N LEU A 161 7.49 -34.45 3.79
CA LEU A 161 7.93 -34.98 5.09
C LEU A 161 9.34 -35.63 5.10
N PRO A 162 9.73 -36.51 4.16
CA PRO A 162 11.07 -37.13 4.18
C PRO A 162 12.22 -36.14 3.93
N SER A 163 11.93 -34.95 3.39
CA SER A 163 12.91 -33.88 3.17
C SER A 163 13.01 -32.88 4.32
N LEU A 164 12.06 -32.92 5.26
CA LEU A 164 12.03 -32.03 6.42
C LEU A 164 12.96 -32.57 7.51
N ILE A 165 14.06 -31.85 7.74
CA ILE A 165 14.92 -32.09 8.90
C ILE A 165 14.23 -31.46 10.11
N PRO A 166 13.85 -32.24 11.15
CA PRO A 166 13.24 -31.67 12.33
C PRO A 166 14.27 -30.76 13.03
N PRO A 167 13.85 -29.58 13.51
CA PRO A 167 14.76 -28.70 14.24
C PRO A 167 15.27 -29.43 15.49
N ALA A 168 16.58 -29.35 15.73
CA ALA A 168 17.23 -29.99 16.88
C ALA A 168 16.75 -29.47 18.25
N PHE A 169 16.01 -28.35 18.26
CA PHE A 169 15.43 -27.77 19.45
C PHE A 169 13.99 -27.34 19.18
N LEU A 170 13.04 -28.01 19.85
CA LEU A 170 11.66 -27.54 19.92
C LEU A 170 11.56 -26.59 21.12
N PRO A 171 11.26 -25.30 20.92
CA PRO A 171 11.04 -24.40 22.04
C PRO A 171 9.84 -24.89 22.86
N PRO A 172 9.87 -24.77 24.20
CA PRO A 172 8.76 -25.20 25.04
C PRO A 172 7.49 -24.45 24.64
N VAL A 173 6.40 -25.19 24.47
CA VAL A 173 5.08 -24.61 24.18
C VAL A 173 4.69 -23.72 25.36
N ARG A 174 4.54 -22.42 25.09
CA ARG A 174 4.10 -21.43 26.09
C ARG A 174 2.68 -21.01 25.78
N VAL A 175 1.80 -21.11 26.76
CA VAL A 175 0.42 -20.64 26.70
C VAL A 175 0.26 -19.43 27.63
N ILE A 176 -0.71 -18.58 27.33
CA ILE A 176 -1.04 -17.44 28.20
C ILE A 176 -2.07 -17.92 29.21
N HIS A 177 -1.69 -17.98 30.49
CA HIS A 177 -2.60 -18.25 31.61
C HIS A 177 -2.62 -17.05 32.54
N ARG A 178 -3.82 -16.50 32.80
CA ARG A 178 -4.01 -15.31 33.67
C ARG A 178 -3.06 -14.14 33.33
N GLY A 179 -2.85 -13.89 32.04
CA GLY A 179 -1.98 -12.80 31.57
C GLY A 179 -0.47 -13.07 31.66
N GLN A 180 -0.04 -14.26 32.09
CA GLN A 180 1.37 -14.64 32.12
C GLN A 180 1.67 -15.79 31.15
N ARG A 181 2.86 -15.76 30.53
CA ARG A 181 3.34 -16.83 29.64
C ARG A 181 3.89 -17.98 30.48
N VAL A 182 3.14 -19.06 30.58
CA VAL A 182 3.52 -20.27 31.32
C VAL A 182 3.86 -21.39 30.34
N SER A 183 4.88 -22.20 30.65
CA SER A 183 5.18 -23.41 29.89
C SER A 183 4.13 -24.47 30.17
N VAL A 184 3.65 -25.15 29.12
CA VAL A 184 2.79 -26.32 29.28
C VAL A 184 3.69 -27.48 29.71
N THR A 185 3.77 -27.74 31.01
CA THR A 185 4.35 -28.98 31.52
C THR A 185 3.29 -30.06 31.37
N ASP A 186 3.56 -31.09 30.57
CA ASP A 186 2.65 -32.21 30.41
C ASP A 186 2.48 -32.90 31.77
N GLY A 187 1.26 -32.86 32.30
CA GLY A 187 0.92 -33.44 33.59
C GLY A 187 0.76 -34.95 33.43
N ALA A 188 1.88 -35.66 33.37
CA ALA A 188 1.93 -37.12 33.49
C ALA A 188 2.90 -37.50 34.63
N GLN A 189 2.43 -37.31 35.86
CA GLN A 189 2.82 -38.17 36.97
C GLN A 189 1.57 -38.98 37.37
N GLY A 190 1.67 -40.29 37.15
CA GLY A 190 0.67 -41.32 37.40
C GLY A 190 1.17 -42.63 36.82
#